data_AF-A0A0Q4FLD5-F1
#
_entry.id   AF-A0A0Q4FLD5-F1
#
_cell.length_a   1.000
_cell.length_b   1.000
_cell.length_c   1.000
_cell.angle_alpha   90.00
_cell.angle_beta   90.00
_cell.angle_gamma   90.00
#
_symmetry.space_group_name_H-M   'P 1'
#
loop_
_entity.id
_entity.type
_entity.pdbx_description
1 polymer ?
#
loop_
_entity_poly.entity_id
_entity_poly.type
_entity_poly.pdbx_seq_one_letter_code
_entity_poly.pdbx_strand_id
1 'polypeptide(L)'
;MDCQPLPTPAPSRVPLFAAGLAAFCVYFAMYAFRKPVMAVAFADQQSLWHLLDYKATLIIAQALGYALSKMIGVKVVAEHRSDRRAGLILSLIGAAWVALLGFAILPARFGPLCLFLNGLPLGMIWGLVFRYLEGRRVSEMLAAMLTASFILSSGATRTAGALLVQHGLSPFWMPAATGILFAPLLVAALAVLARTPPPDAADRAARGERAAMDGPARRGYVRANALPLAMLILGYTLLTSLRDFRDNFAAEIWAELGNGAPAAMFSVTEVPVTIVVLIGMALLATIRSNVRALLAIHGAILFGAVVLGGATLLFRLGAIGPVAWTVWIGIGIYSAYAPFSAVLFDRMMALNRSPGNAGFLIYLADSFGYAGSVGLLLLRELSDDRAHWLGFFTAATLVTGIVLACGTLVSALWFVRRYSRPHDGNAMTS
;
A
#
# COMPACT_ATOMS: atom_id res chain seq x y z
N MET A 1 48.84 24.22 11.19
CA MET A 1 47.45 24.70 11.02
C MET A 1 46.57 23.46 11.07
N ASP A 2 46.17 23.09 12.28
CA ASP A 2 45.33 21.91 12.52
C ASP A 2 43.89 22.26 12.18
N CYS A 3 43.36 21.67 11.11
CA CYS A 3 41.94 21.73 10.78
C CYS A 3 41.18 20.93 11.84
N GLN A 4 40.61 21.61 12.83
CA GLN A 4 39.65 21.00 13.73
C GLN A 4 38.44 20.49 12.91
N PRO A 5 37.97 19.26 13.12
CA PRO A 5 36.73 18.79 12.54
C PRO A 5 35.56 19.64 13.07
N LEU A 6 34.72 20.12 12.15
CA LEU A 6 33.49 20.84 12.48
C LEU A 6 32.66 20.05 13.51
N PRO A 7 32.11 20.71 14.56
CA PRO A 7 31.31 20.02 15.55
C PRO A 7 30.12 19.34 14.87
N THR A 8 30.02 18.01 15.06
CA THR A 8 28.82 17.25 14.68
C THR A 8 27.62 17.88 15.38
N PRO A 9 26.54 18.25 14.67
CA PRO A 9 25.37 18.83 15.31
C PRO A 9 24.86 17.88 16.40
N ALA A 10 24.56 18.43 17.57
CA ALA A 10 24.00 17.68 18.69
C ALA A 10 22.79 16.85 18.20
N PRO A 11 22.65 15.58 18.64
CA PRO A 11 21.55 14.74 18.19
C PRO A 11 20.24 15.39 18.59
N SER A 12 19.50 15.93 17.61
CA SER A 12 18.13 16.35 17.82
C SER A 12 17.37 15.13 18.32
N ARG A 13 16.96 15.18 19.60
CA ARG A 13 16.18 14.14 20.26
C ARG A 13 14.74 14.18 19.76
N VAL A 14 14.53 13.99 18.45
CA VAL A 14 13.19 13.69 17.94
C VAL A 14 12.87 12.28 18.46
N PRO A 15 11.86 12.12 19.35
CA PRO A 15 11.50 10.80 19.82
C PRO A 15 11.07 9.94 18.63
N LEU A 16 11.43 8.65 18.62
CA LEU A 16 11.15 7.73 17.50
C LEU A 16 9.66 7.71 17.11
N PHE A 17 8.78 7.92 18.09
CA PHE A 17 7.35 8.09 17.87
C PHE A 17 7.02 9.31 16.99
N ALA A 18 7.68 10.46 17.22
CA ALA A 18 7.49 11.65 16.39
C ALA A 18 7.99 11.43 14.96
N ALA A 19 9.05 10.63 14.74
CA ALA A 19 9.47 10.23 13.40
C ALA A 19 8.43 9.35 12.70
N GLY A 20 7.85 8.38 13.42
CA GLY A 20 6.75 7.55 12.91
C GLY A 20 5.50 8.38 12.58
N LEU A 21 5.11 9.30 13.45
CA LEU A 21 3.98 10.20 13.23
C LEU A 21 4.23 11.17 12.08
N ALA A 22 5.44 11.71 11.97
CA ALA A 22 5.83 12.56 10.85
C ALA A 22 5.77 11.79 9.52
N ALA A 23 6.29 10.56 9.48
CA ALA A 23 6.18 9.71 8.29
C ALA A 23 4.72 9.36 7.94
N PHE A 24 3.89 9.06 8.95
CA PHE A 24 2.44 8.91 8.78
C PHE A 24 1.84 10.16 8.14
N CYS A 25 2.09 11.35 8.69
CA CYS A 25 1.50 12.60 8.21
C CYS A 25 1.99 12.99 6.81
N VAL A 26 3.28 12.76 6.49
CA VAL A 26 3.82 12.98 5.14
C VAL A 26 3.10 12.11 4.12
N TYR A 27 2.98 10.81 4.41
CA TYR A 27 2.34 9.88 3.48
C TYR A 27 0.83 10.09 3.40
N PHE A 28 0.19 10.42 4.53
CA PHE A 28 -1.21 10.78 4.62
C PHE A 28 -1.53 12.02 3.76
N ALA A 29 -0.74 13.09 3.90
CA ALA A 29 -0.93 14.31 3.12
C ALA A 29 -0.60 14.12 1.64
N MET A 30 0.39 13.29 1.30
CA MET A 30 0.72 12.99 -0.09
C MET A 30 -0.46 12.36 -0.86
N TYR A 31 -1.32 11.57 -0.19
CA TYR A 31 -2.49 10.97 -0.84
C TYR A 31 -3.47 12.00 -1.41
N ALA A 32 -3.47 13.24 -0.90
CA ALA A 32 -4.25 14.35 -1.43
C ALA A 32 -3.86 14.74 -2.87
N PHE A 33 -2.65 14.41 -3.30
CA PHE A 33 -2.15 14.63 -4.65
C PHE A 33 -2.43 13.44 -5.59
N ARG A 34 -3.17 12.43 -5.10
CA ARG A 34 -3.38 11.16 -5.80
C ARG A 34 -4.84 10.75 -5.87
N LYS A 35 -5.47 10.57 -4.72
CA LYS A 35 -6.76 9.87 -4.57
C LYS A 35 -8.01 10.73 -4.78
N PRO A 36 -8.01 12.08 -4.59
CA PRO A 36 -9.23 12.87 -4.74
C PRO A 36 -9.92 12.72 -6.10
N VAL A 37 -9.16 12.55 -7.21
CA VAL A 37 -9.69 12.26 -8.56
C VAL A 37 -10.72 11.13 -8.55
N MET A 38 -10.54 10.13 -7.67
CA MET A 38 -11.38 8.93 -7.60
C MET A 38 -12.70 9.16 -6.84
N ALA A 39 -12.88 10.33 -6.23
CA ALA A 39 -14.12 10.70 -5.54
C ALA A 39 -15.27 11.03 -6.50
N VAL A 40 -14.99 11.21 -7.79
CA VAL A 40 -15.97 11.55 -8.83
C VAL A 40 -16.00 10.46 -9.90
N ALA A 41 -17.18 10.22 -10.48
CA ALA A 41 -17.38 9.20 -11.53
C ALA A 41 -17.03 9.71 -12.94
N PHE A 42 -17.09 11.03 -13.17
CA PHE A 42 -16.94 11.66 -14.49
C PHE A 42 -17.93 11.12 -15.54
N ALA A 43 -19.18 10.87 -15.14
CA ALA A 43 -20.21 10.28 -15.99
C ALA A 43 -20.52 11.10 -17.26
N ASP A 44 -20.33 12.42 -17.21
CA ASP A 44 -20.57 13.32 -18.36
C ASP A 44 -19.44 13.32 -19.40
N GLN A 45 -18.35 12.58 -19.15
CA GLN A 45 -17.21 12.52 -20.08
C GLN A 45 -17.33 11.31 -21.00
N GLN A 46 -17.14 11.57 -22.30
CA GLN A 46 -17.09 10.49 -23.29
C GLN A 46 -15.89 9.59 -23.05
N SER A 47 -16.09 8.28 -23.21
CA SER A 47 -15.04 7.28 -23.23
C SER A 47 -14.01 7.62 -24.32
N LEU A 48 -12.73 7.66 -23.95
CA LEU A 48 -11.63 7.90 -24.91
C LEU A 48 -11.36 6.69 -25.80
N TRP A 49 -11.69 5.51 -25.30
CA TRP A 49 -11.64 4.24 -26.01
C TRP A 49 -13.00 3.56 -25.90
N HIS A 50 -13.52 2.98 -26.98
CA HIS A 50 -14.87 2.40 -27.04
C HIS A 50 -15.17 1.37 -25.92
N LEU A 51 -14.12 0.76 -25.35
CA LEU A 51 -14.22 -0.29 -24.33
C LEU A 51 -13.89 0.19 -22.91
N LEU A 52 -13.46 1.44 -22.70
CA LEU A 52 -13.01 1.92 -21.37
C LEU A 52 -13.71 3.21 -20.98
N ASP A 53 -14.33 3.21 -19.81
CA ASP A 53 -14.84 4.44 -19.21
C ASP A 53 -13.71 5.46 -18.96
N TYR A 54 -14.05 6.76 -19.01
CA TYR A 54 -13.08 7.84 -18.83
C TYR A 54 -12.33 7.69 -17.50
N LYS A 55 -13.04 7.42 -16.40
CA LYS A 55 -12.42 7.19 -15.09
C LYS A 55 -11.51 5.95 -15.06
N ALA A 56 -11.96 4.82 -15.62
CA ALA A 56 -11.16 3.60 -15.71
C ALA A 56 -9.83 3.87 -16.44
N THR A 57 -9.90 4.63 -17.53
CA THR A 57 -8.75 5.09 -18.30
C THR A 57 -7.77 5.92 -17.46
N LEU A 58 -8.27 6.89 -16.69
CA LEU A 58 -7.43 7.70 -15.79
C LEU A 58 -6.72 6.84 -14.74
N ILE A 59 -7.44 5.87 -14.16
CA ILE A 59 -6.90 4.94 -13.16
C ILE A 59 -5.78 4.08 -13.76
N ILE A 60 -6.01 3.51 -14.95
CA ILE A 60 -5.01 2.70 -15.66
C ILE A 60 -3.77 3.54 -15.95
N ALA A 61 -3.94 4.75 -16.49
CA ALA A 61 -2.82 5.63 -16.80
C ALA A 61 -2.00 5.99 -15.54
N GLN A 62 -2.67 6.29 -14.43
CA GLN A 62 -1.99 6.56 -13.15
C GLN A 62 -1.26 5.31 -12.63
N ALA A 63 -1.87 4.12 -12.75
CA ALA A 63 -1.29 2.85 -12.36
C ALA A 63 -0.03 2.50 -13.17
N LEU A 64 -0.04 2.75 -14.48
CA LEU A 64 1.13 2.58 -15.35
C LEU A 64 2.26 3.53 -14.94
N GLY A 65 1.93 4.78 -14.58
CA GLY A 65 2.89 5.73 -14.00
C GLY A 65 3.53 5.17 -12.73
N TYR A 66 2.74 4.60 -11.81
CA TYR A 66 3.26 3.95 -10.59
C TYR A 66 4.15 2.74 -10.89
N ALA A 67 3.77 1.90 -11.84
CA ALA A 67 4.56 0.72 -12.22
C ALA A 67 5.93 1.15 -12.77
N LEU A 68 5.96 2.12 -13.69
CA LEU A 68 7.22 2.67 -14.22
C LEU A 68 8.05 3.35 -13.13
N SER A 69 7.39 4.08 -12.22
CA SER A 69 8.01 4.70 -11.05
C SER A 69 8.76 3.69 -10.19
N LYS A 70 8.19 2.49 -9.98
CA LYS A 70 8.85 1.43 -9.20
C LYS A 70 10.10 0.91 -9.89
N MET A 71 10.08 0.76 -11.22
CA MET A 71 11.26 0.34 -11.99
C MET A 71 12.39 1.36 -11.89
N ILE A 72 12.08 2.65 -12.06
CA ILE A 72 13.05 3.76 -11.94
C ILE A 72 13.52 3.90 -10.48
N GLY A 73 12.57 3.78 -9.54
CA GLY A 73 12.74 4.00 -8.12
C GLY A 73 13.73 3.05 -7.47
N VAL A 74 13.91 1.82 -7.97
CA VAL A 74 14.95 0.91 -7.46
C VAL A 74 16.32 1.58 -7.52
N LYS A 75 16.64 2.27 -8.61
CA LYS A 75 17.91 2.98 -8.76
C LYS A 75 17.94 4.28 -7.96
N VAL A 76 16.92 5.13 -8.16
CA VAL A 76 16.86 6.46 -7.53
C VAL A 76 16.84 6.36 -6.01
N VAL A 77 16.02 5.49 -5.42
CA VAL A 77 15.95 5.32 -3.96
C VAL A 77 17.21 4.65 -3.41
N ALA A 78 17.84 3.75 -4.16
CA ALA A 78 19.07 3.08 -3.74
C ALA A 78 20.27 4.03 -3.67
N GLU A 79 20.42 4.90 -4.66
CA GLU A 79 21.61 5.73 -4.88
C GLU A 79 21.51 7.13 -4.23
N HIS A 80 20.32 7.57 -3.80
CA HIS A 80 20.14 8.93 -3.29
C HIS A 80 20.74 9.15 -1.89
N ARG A 81 21.49 10.25 -1.77
CA ARG A 81 22.09 10.69 -0.50
C ARG A 81 21.01 11.12 0.51
N SER A 82 21.27 10.85 1.79
CA SER A 82 20.33 11.16 2.88
C SER A 82 20.07 12.66 3.07
N ASP A 83 21.05 13.50 2.75
CA ASP A 83 21.04 14.96 2.91
C ASP A 83 20.05 15.69 1.99
N ARG A 84 19.75 15.16 0.80
CA ARG A 84 18.86 15.78 -0.20
C ARG A 84 17.48 15.11 -0.32
N ARG A 85 17.14 14.22 0.61
CA ARG A 85 15.95 13.38 0.49
C ARG A 85 14.64 14.17 0.65
N ALA A 86 14.58 15.12 1.58
CA ALA A 86 13.41 15.96 1.77
C ALA A 86 13.13 16.84 0.52
N GLY A 87 14.18 17.42 -0.07
CA GLY A 87 14.07 18.17 -1.33
C GLY A 87 13.55 17.32 -2.49
N LEU A 88 14.02 16.08 -2.62
CA LEU A 88 13.52 15.13 -3.63
C LEU A 88 12.03 14.80 -3.43
N ILE A 89 11.59 14.57 -2.19
CA ILE A 89 10.18 14.33 -1.88
C ILE A 89 9.32 15.52 -2.32
N LEU A 90 9.73 16.75 -1.99
CA LEU A 90 9.02 17.96 -2.38
C LEU A 90 9.01 18.17 -3.90
N SER A 91 10.12 17.94 -4.59
CA SER A 91 10.17 18.09 -6.05
C SER A 91 9.29 17.08 -6.77
N LEU A 92 9.25 15.83 -6.29
CA LEU A 92 8.40 14.78 -6.86
C LEU A 92 6.91 15.11 -6.63
N ILE A 93 6.52 15.49 -5.41
CA ILE A 93 5.14 15.89 -5.13
C ILE A 93 4.76 17.15 -5.90
N GLY A 94 5.67 18.12 -6.03
CA GLY A 94 5.48 19.31 -6.85
C GLY A 94 5.27 18.98 -8.34
N ALA A 95 6.06 18.08 -8.91
CA ALA A 95 5.86 17.60 -10.28
C ALA A 95 4.50 16.90 -10.44
N ALA A 96 4.10 16.09 -9.46
CA ALA A 96 2.78 15.45 -9.44
C ALA A 96 1.64 16.47 -9.41
N TRP A 97 1.82 17.56 -8.66
CA TRP A 97 0.84 18.65 -8.56
C TRP A 97 0.75 19.46 -9.86
N VAL A 98 1.87 19.74 -10.52
CA VAL A 98 1.87 20.38 -11.86
C VAL A 98 1.10 19.52 -12.87
N ALA A 99 1.25 18.20 -12.81
CA ALA A 99 0.46 17.30 -13.66
C ALA A 99 -1.06 17.38 -13.35
N LEU A 100 -1.45 17.60 -12.09
CA LEU A 100 -2.86 17.85 -11.73
C LEU A 100 -3.36 19.22 -12.20
N LEU A 101 -2.51 20.26 -12.26
CA LEU A 101 -2.86 21.51 -12.91
C LEU A 101 -3.07 21.32 -14.41
N GLY A 102 -2.22 20.51 -15.05
CA GLY A 102 -2.42 20.07 -16.43
C GLY A 102 -3.77 19.39 -16.62
N PHE A 103 -4.16 18.51 -15.70
CA PHE A 103 -5.49 17.86 -15.70
C PHE A 103 -6.65 18.85 -15.57
N ALA A 104 -6.46 19.94 -14.83
CA ALA A 104 -7.48 20.96 -14.62
C ALA A 104 -7.68 21.90 -15.83
N ILE A 105 -6.61 22.16 -16.58
CA ILE A 105 -6.57 23.19 -17.64
C ILE A 105 -6.68 22.58 -19.04
N LEU A 106 -6.07 21.41 -19.28
CA LEU A 106 -6.05 20.80 -20.60
C LEU A 106 -7.39 20.11 -20.93
N PRO A 107 -7.72 19.97 -22.23
CA PRO A 107 -8.89 19.18 -22.65
C PRO A 107 -8.87 17.75 -22.09
N ALA A 108 -10.05 17.20 -21.78
CA ALA A 108 -10.20 15.89 -21.14
C ALA A 108 -9.45 14.73 -21.83
N ARG A 109 -9.25 14.79 -23.16
CA ARG A 109 -8.43 13.82 -23.91
C ARG A 109 -6.98 13.68 -23.41
N PHE A 110 -6.43 14.72 -22.78
CA PHE A 110 -5.09 14.68 -22.18
C PHE A 110 -5.10 14.25 -20.72
N GLY A 111 -6.28 13.99 -20.14
CA GLY A 111 -6.42 13.53 -18.77
C GLY A 111 -5.57 12.30 -18.44
N PRO A 112 -5.57 11.23 -19.27
CA PRO A 112 -4.73 10.06 -19.04
C PRO A 112 -3.24 10.39 -18.97
N LEU A 113 -2.75 11.26 -19.86
CA LEU A 113 -1.35 11.71 -19.83
C LEU A 113 -1.03 12.46 -18.53
N CYS A 114 -1.92 13.35 -18.10
CA CYS A 114 -1.75 14.08 -16.83
C CYS A 114 -1.72 13.13 -15.63
N LEU A 115 -2.58 12.11 -15.62
CA LEU A 115 -2.62 11.13 -14.52
C LEU A 115 -1.43 10.17 -14.56
N PHE A 116 -0.92 9.82 -15.74
CA PHE A 116 0.34 9.09 -15.88
C PHE A 116 1.53 9.90 -15.30
N LEU A 117 1.64 11.17 -15.70
CA LEU A 117 2.68 12.09 -15.20
C LEU A 117 2.51 12.43 -13.71
N ASN A 118 1.30 12.32 -13.17
CA ASN A 118 1.04 12.41 -11.73
C ASN A 118 1.48 11.14 -10.98
N GLY A 119 1.17 9.95 -11.50
CA GLY A 119 1.53 8.68 -10.87
C GLY A 119 3.03 8.42 -10.84
N LEU A 120 3.73 8.79 -11.91
CA LEU A 120 5.18 8.58 -12.07
C LEU A 120 6.05 9.12 -10.91
N PRO A 121 5.95 10.39 -10.48
CA PRO A 121 6.72 10.87 -9.34
C PRO A 121 6.23 10.31 -7.99
N LEU A 122 4.92 10.07 -7.85
CA LEU A 122 4.33 9.67 -6.57
C LEU A 122 4.65 8.21 -6.18
N GLY A 123 4.94 7.32 -7.13
CA GLY A 123 5.26 5.91 -6.86
C GLY A 123 6.53 5.69 -6.02
N MET A 124 7.42 6.67 -5.96
CA MET A 124 8.67 6.62 -5.20
C MET A 124 8.54 7.13 -3.76
N ILE A 125 7.48 7.88 -3.43
CA ILE A 125 7.37 8.59 -2.15
C ILE A 125 7.38 7.64 -0.96
N TRP A 126 6.70 6.48 -1.06
CA TRP A 126 6.68 5.49 0.01
C TRP A 126 8.10 5.03 0.37
N GLY A 127 8.91 4.69 -0.63
CA GLY A 127 10.28 4.21 -0.41
C GLY A 127 11.18 5.30 0.17
N LEU A 128 11.02 6.55 -0.28
CA LEU A 128 11.76 7.70 0.26
C LEU A 128 11.39 8.00 1.72
N VAL A 129 10.11 7.91 2.08
CA VAL A 129 9.65 8.08 3.47
C VAL A 129 10.11 6.91 4.33
N PHE A 130 9.94 5.67 3.86
CA PHE A 130 10.33 4.46 4.58
C PHE A 130 11.84 4.42 4.90
N ARG A 131 12.69 4.93 3.99
CA ARG A 131 14.13 5.07 4.21
C ARG A 131 14.52 5.93 5.42
N TYR A 132 13.64 6.75 6.01
CA TYR A 132 13.92 7.44 7.29
C TYR A 132 13.69 6.55 8.52
N LEU A 133 12.82 5.55 8.35
CA LEU A 133 12.36 4.64 9.39
C LEU A 133 13.15 3.33 9.38
N GLU A 134 13.67 2.94 8.22
CA GLU A 134 14.45 1.72 8.01
C GLU A 134 15.72 1.68 8.86
N GLY A 135 16.11 0.46 9.26
CA GLY A 135 17.36 0.20 9.97
C GLY A 135 17.27 0.39 11.48
N ARG A 136 16.10 0.73 12.03
CA ARG A 136 15.87 0.94 13.46
C ARG A 136 15.38 -0.32 14.17
N ARG A 137 15.60 -0.44 15.48
CA ARG A 137 15.05 -1.52 16.33
C ARG A 137 13.51 -1.60 16.34
N VAL A 138 12.85 -0.49 16.04
CA VAL A 138 11.39 -0.36 15.99
C VAL A 138 10.86 -0.23 14.55
N SER A 139 11.64 -0.65 13.55
CA SER A 139 11.27 -0.53 12.13
C SER A 139 9.90 -1.15 11.83
N GLU A 140 9.56 -2.28 12.47
CA GLU A 140 8.30 -2.98 12.29
C GLU A 140 7.10 -2.13 12.74
N MET A 141 7.24 -1.44 13.88
CA MET A 141 6.19 -0.54 14.39
C MET A 141 6.07 0.71 13.53
N LEU A 142 7.20 1.28 13.09
CA LEU A 142 7.20 2.43 12.19
C LEU A 142 6.62 2.09 10.81
N ALA A 143 6.89 0.87 10.31
CA ALA A 143 6.28 0.34 9.09
C ALA A 143 4.76 0.19 9.25
N ALA A 144 4.29 -0.33 10.38
CA ALA A 144 2.87 -0.46 10.67
C ALA A 144 2.16 0.91 10.72
N MET A 145 2.78 1.92 11.35
CA MET A 145 2.27 3.31 11.32
C MET A 145 2.17 3.83 9.89
N LEU A 146 3.22 3.64 9.08
CA LEU A 146 3.21 4.06 7.68
C LEU A 146 2.13 3.32 6.87
N THR A 147 1.91 2.02 7.11
CA THR A 147 0.84 1.24 6.48
C THR A 147 -0.55 1.75 6.87
N ALA A 148 -0.77 2.07 8.14
CA ALA A 148 -2.04 2.64 8.59
C ALA A 148 -2.35 3.99 7.95
N SER A 149 -1.32 4.77 7.61
CA SER A 149 -1.52 6.09 6.99
C SER A 149 -2.25 6.01 5.66
N PHE A 150 -2.03 4.97 4.84
CA PHE A 150 -2.72 4.88 3.55
C PHE A 150 -4.17 4.42 3.63
N ILE A 151 -4.51 3.64 4.66
CA ILE A 151 -5.87 3.18 4.89
C ILE A 151 -6.75 4.41 5.16
N LEU A 152 -6.32 5.23 6.11
CA LEU A 152 -7.04 6.43 6.50
C LEU A 152 -6.99 7.53 5.43
N SER A 153 -5.84 7.74 4.79
CA SER A 153 -5.65 8.87 3.87
C SER A 153 -6.46 8.75 2.58
N SER A 154 -6.68 7.54 2.08
CA SER A 154 -7.53 7.29 0.90
C SER A 154 -8.96 7.79 1.15
N GLY A 155 -9.52 7.47 2.33
CA GLY A 155 -10.83 7.97 2.76
C GLY A 155 -10.86 9.49 2.96
N ALA A 156 -9.95 10.01 3.80
CA ALA A 156 -9.90 11.42 4.18
C ALA A 156 -9.76 12.36 2.98
N THR A 157 -8.88 12.03 2.05
CA THR A 157 -8.59 12.89 0.89
C THR A 157 -9.70 12.84 -0.15
N ARG A 158 -10.36 11.70 -0.34
CA ARG A 158 -11.58 11.60 -1.17
C ARG A 158 -12.75 12.36 -0.54
N THR A 159 -12.93 12.29 0.78
CA THR A 159 -13.93 13.10 1.48
C THR A 159 -13.67 14.59 1.25
N ALA A 160 -12.44 15.06 1.44
CA ALA A 160 -12.07 16.45 1.20
C ALA A 160 -12.34 16.88 -0.26
N GLY A 161 -11.93 16.07 -1.24
CA GLY A 161 -12.18 16.34 -2.65
C GLY A 161 -13.68 16.37 -3.00
N ALA A 162 -14.45 15.40 -2.51
CA ALA A 162 -15.90 15.36 -2.71
C ALA A 162 -16.60 16.59 -2.10
N LEU A 163 -16.17 17.03 -0.91
CA LEU A 163 -16.70 18.25 -0.28
C LEU A 163 -16.41 19.49 -1.13
N LEU A 164 -15.22 19.63 -1.71
CA LEU A 164 -14.90 20.75 -2.60
C LEU A 164 -15.84 20.78 -3.82
N VAL A 165 -16.13 19.62 -4.42
CA VAL A 165 -17.07 19.52 -5.54
C VAL A 165 -18.50 19.87 -5.11
N GLN A 166 -18.94 19.42 -3.93
CA GLN A 166 -20.24 19.80 -3.36
C GLN A 166 -20.37 21.31 -3.12
N HIS A 167 -19.25 22.01 -2.87
CA HIS A 167 -19.20 23.47 -2.75
C HIS A 167 -19.00 24.18 -4.12
N GLY A 168 -19.21 23.47 -5.23
CA GLY A 168 -19.23 24.04 -6.58
C GLY A 168 -17.88 24.04 -7.30
N LEU A 169 -16.82 23.46 -6.73
CA LEU A 169 -15.55 23.34 -7.43
C LEU A 169 -15.65 22.31 -8.56
N SER A 170 -15.10 22.64 -9.74
CA SER A 170 -15.06 21.71 -10.87
C SER A 170 -14.35 20.39 -10.49
N PRO A 171 -14.88 19.22 -10.90
CA PRO A 171 -14.21 17.92 -10.72
C PRO A 171 -12.78 17.86 -11.27
N PHE A 172 -12.45 18.66 -12.28
CA PHE A 172 -11.11 18.73 -12.86
C PHE A 172 -10.12 19.57 -12.02
N TRP A 173 -10.61 20.61 -11.33
CA TRP A 173 -9.80 21.44 -10.43
C TRP A 173 -9.63 20.84 -9.03
N MET A 174 -10.61 20.05 -8.60
CA MET A 174 -10.66 19.43 -7.28
C MET A 174 -9.36 18.69 -6.86
N PRO A 175 -8.70 17.89 -7.71
CA PRO A 175 -7.47 17.20 -7.33
C PRO A 175 -6.33 18.16 -6.94
N ALA A 176 -6.13 19.21 -7.73
CA ALA A 176 -5.07 20.18 -7.50
C ALA A 176 -5.36 21.02 -6.24
N ALA A 177 -6.62 21.42 -6.03
CA ALA A 177 -7.05 22.16 -4.86
C ALA A 177 -6.93 21.33 -3.57
N THR A 178 -7.31 20.04 -3.62
CA THR A 178 -7.17 19.13 -2.48
C THR A 178 -5.69 18.93 -2.12
N GLY A 179 -4.80 18.81 -3.12
CA GLY A 179 -3.35 18.78 -2.89
C GLY A 179 -2.85 19.99 -2.10
N ILE A 180 -3.23 21.20 -2.51
CA ILE A 180 -2.86 22.45 -1.81
C ILE A 180 -3.40 22.49 -0.39
N LEU A 181 -4.64 22.03 -0.16
CA LEU A 181 -5.25 21.98 1.18
C LEU A 181 -4.40 21.16 2.17
N PHE A 182 -3.77 20.07 1.71
CA PHE A 182 -2.94 19.21 2.55
C PHE A 182 -1.44 19.55 2.52
N ALA A 183 -1.01 20.50 1.67
CA ALA A 183 0.38 20.90 1.54
C ALA A 183 1.00 21.46 2.85
N PRO A 184 0.29 22.26 3.68
CA PRO A 184 0.84 22.72 4.96
C PRO A 184 1.21 21.56 5.90
N LEU A 185 0.32 20.58 6.02
CA LEU A 185 0.57 19.36 6.82
C LEU A 185 1.76 18.58 6.27
N LEU A 186 1.83 18.41 4.94
CA LEU A 186 2.93 17.73 4.27
C LEU A 186 4.28 18.38 4.59
N VAL A 187 4.38 19.71 4.41
CA VAL A 187 5.63 20.46 4.61
C VAL A 187 6.05 20.44 6.08
N ALA A 188 5.11 20.67 7.01
CA ALA A 188 5.39 20.64 8.44
C ALA A 188 5.87 19.24 8.89
N ALA A 189 5.17 18.18 8.49
CA ALA A 189 5.54 16.81 8.83
C ALA A 189 6.88 16.41 8.21
N LEU A 190 7.14 16.81 6.95
CA LEU A 190 8.41 16.54 6.29
C LEU A 190 9.57 17.26 6.97
N ALA A 191 9.36 18.48 7.46
CA ALA A 191 10.37 19.20 8.22
C ALA A 191 10.73 18.52 9.55
N VAL A 192 9.77 17.87 10.20
CA VAL A 192 10.04 17.01 11.37
C VAL A 192 10.79 15.75 10.94
N LEU A 193 10.32 15.07 9.89
CA LEU A 193 10.92 13.82 9.40
C LEU A 193 12.37 14.02 8.95
N ALA A 194 12.68 15.14 8.28
CA ALA A 194 14.02 15.48 7.81
C ALA A 194 15.03 15.72 8.94
N ARG A 195 14.56 16.07 10.15
CA ARG A 195 15.38 16.25 11.35
C ARG A 195 15.54 14.95 12.16
N THR A 196 15.04 13.83 11.65
CA THR A 196 15.19 12.54 12.31
C THR A 196 16.65 12.10 12.22
N PRO A 197 17.33 11.83 13.37
CA PRO A 197 18.72 11.41 13.36
C PRO A 197 18.90 10.05 12.66
N PRO A 198 20.06 9.75 12.06
CA PRO A 198 20.33 8.45 11.47
C PRO A 198 20.24 7.32 12.54
N PRO A 199 20.10 6.04 12.13
CA PRO A 199 20.11 4.90 13.05
C PRO A 199 21.32 4.93 13.98
N ASP A 200 21.11 4.66 15.27
CA ASP A 200 22.17 4.69 16.29
C ASP A 200 23.03 3.40 16.28
N ALA A 201 24.00 3.29 17.19
CA ALA A 201 24.84 2.10 17.29
C ALA A 201 24.04 0.86 17.73
N ALA A 202 23.02 1.02 18.57
CA ALA A 202 22.17 -0.07 19.02
C ALA A 202 21.27 -0.59 17.89
N ASP A 203 20.80 0.31 17.01
CA ASP A 203 20.07 -0.01 15.79
C ASP A 203 20.92 -0.86 14.84
N ARG A 204 22.18 -0.47 14.59
CA ARG A 204 23.11 -1.25 13.76
C ARG A 204 23.43 -2.61 14.36
N ALA A 205 23.72 -2.66 15.66
CA ALA A 205 24.03 -3.91 16.35
C ALA A 205 22.84 -4.90 16.33
N ALA A 206 21.60 -4.40 16.40
CA ALA A 206 20.42 -5.24 16.41
C ALA A 206 19.97 -5.73 15.03
N ARG A 207 20.28 -5.01 13.94
CA ARG A 207 19.75 -5.31 12.59
C ARG A 207 20.74 -5.97 11.64
N GLY A 208 22.04 -5.89 11.90
CA GLY A 208 23.10 -6.44 11.04
C GLY A 208 23.13 -5.82 9.65
N GLU A 209 24.17 -6.13 8.86
CA GLU A 209 24.25 -5.68 7.47
C GLU A 209 23.31 -6.48 6.56
N ARG A 210 22.45 -5.77 5.83
CA ARG A 210 21.50 -6.34 4.87
C ARG A 210 22.07 -6.24 3.46
N ALA A 211 22.79 -7.25 3.01
CA ALA A 211 23.24 -7.31 1.63
C ALA A 211 22.09 -7.62 0.66
N ALA A 212 22.14 -7.03 -0.54
CA ALA A 212 21.21 -7.38 -1.62
C ALA A 212 21.59 -8.74 -2.21
N MET A 213 20.58 -9.58 -2.53
CA MET A 213 20.81 -10.84 -3.24
C MET A 213 21.31 -10.58 -4.66
N ASP A 214 22.27 -11.37 -5.11
CA ASP A 214 22.66 -11.46 -6.51
C ASP A 214 21.63 -12.28 -7.34
N GLY A 215 21.80 -12.31 -8.66
CA GLY A 215 20.89 -13.01 -9.57
C GLY A 215 20.75 -14.53 -9.29
N PRO A 216 21.87 -15.26 -9.11
CA PRO A 216 21.84 -16.67 -8.71
C PRO A 216 21.11 -16.93 -7.38
N ALA A 217 21.39 -16.16 -6.32
CA ALA A 217 20.75 -16.32 -5.02
C ALA A 217 19.24 -16.08 -5.08
N ARG A 218 18.79 -15.06 -5.83
CA ARG A 218 17.34 -14.82 -6.06
C ARG A 218 16.66 -16.03 -6.69
N ARG A 219 17.25 -16.58 -7.75
CA ARG A 219 16.70 -17.77 -8.44
C ARG A 219 16.69 -19.00 -7.54
N GLY A 220 17.76 -19.22 -6.77
CA GLY A 220 17.84 -20.30 -5.80
C GLY A 220 16.75 -20.18 -4.73
N TYR A 221 16.55 -18.98 -4.18
CA TYR A 221 15.52 -18.73 -3.17
C TYR A 221 14.12 -18.97 -3.70
N VAL A 222 13.80 -18.45 -4.89
CA VAL A 222 12.49 -18.63 -5.53
C VAL A 222 12.23 -20.11 -5.81
N ARG A 223 13.21 -20.87 -6.31
CA ARG A 223 13.05 -22.31 -6.55
C ARG A 223 12.82 -23.08 -5.25
N ALA A 224 13.59 -22.78 -4.20
CA ALA A 224 13.47 -23.45 -2.91
C ALA A 224 12.12 -23.18 -2.20
N ASN A 225 11.48 -22.04 -2.50
CA ASN A 225 10.23 -21.60 -1.86
C ASN A 225 9.10 -21.41 -2.89
N ALA A 226 9.16 -22.09 -4.05
CA ALA A 226 8.28 -21.78 -5.18
C ALA A 226 6.79 -21.88 -4.83
N LEU A 227 6.40 -22.96 -4.13
CA LEU A 227 5.02 -23.20 -3.75
C LEU A 227 4.45 -22.15 -2.78
N PRO A 228 5.02 -21.94 -1.58
CA PRO A 228 4.49 -20.93 -0.65
C PRO A 228 4.60 -19.52 -1.24
N LEU A 229 5.67 -19.21 -1.98
CA LEU A 229 5.83 -17.90 -2.60
C LEU A 229 4.78 -17.64 -3.68
N ALA A 230 4.48 -18.64 -4.53
CA ALA A 230 3.43 -18.52 -5.54
C ALA A 230 2.04 -18.28 -4.90
N MET A 231 1.69 -19.03 -3.84
CA MET A 231 0.42 -18.86 -3.13
C MET A 231 0.31 -17.48 -2.46
N LEU A 232 1.38 -17.02 -1.82
CA LEU A 232 1.43 -15.72 -1.17
C LEU A 232 1.39 -14.57 -2.18
N ILE A 233 2.12 -14.66 -3.30
CA ILE A 233 2.09 -13.65 -4.36
C ILE A 233 0.72 -13.61 -5.04
N LEU A 234 0.10 -14.76 -5.31
CA LEU A 234 -1.26 -14.80 -5.85
C LEU A 234 -2.26 -14.13 -4.89
N GLY A 235 -2.21 -14.46 -3.60
CA GLY A 235 -3.04 -13.83 -2.58
C GLY A 235 -2.81 -12.33 -2.48
N TYR A 236 -1.55 -11.88 -2.47
CA TYR A 236 -1.19 -10.46 -2.48
C TYR A 236 -1.72 -9.74 -3.72
N THR A 237 -1.64 -10.39 -4.88
CA THR A 237 -2.12 -9.84 -6.15
C THR A 237 -3.62 -9.60 -6.08
N LEU A 238 -4.40 -10.61 -5.70
CA LEU A 238 -5.85 -10.49 -5.57
C LEU A 238 -6.28 -9.46 -4.52
N LEU A 239 -5.60 -9.42 -3.37
CA LEU A 239 -5.84 -8.39 -2.35
C LEU A 239 -5.55 -6.98 -2.86
N THR A 240 -4.44 -6.81 -3.58
CA THR A 240 -4.06 -5.51 -4.15
C THR A 240 -5.09 -5.07 -5.18
N SER A 241 -5.51 -5.97 -6.07
CA SER A 241 -6.56 -5.73 -7.04
C SER A 241 -7.87 -5.32 -6.38
N LEU A 242 -8.32 -6.10 -5.39
CA LEU A 242 -9.59 -5.88 -4.72
C LEU A 242 -9.59 -4.58 -3.92
N ARG A 243 -8.47 -4.28 -3.22
CA ARG A 243 -8.27 -3.01 -2.52
C ARG A 243 -8.32 -1.85 -3.50
N ASP A 244 -7.56 -1.91 -4.59
CA ASP A 244 -7.48 -0.82 -5.55
C ASP A 244 -8.83 -0.60 -6.24
N PHE A 245 -9.57 -1.66 -6.56
CA PHE A 245 -10.92 -1.57 -7.10
C PHE A 245 -11.88 -0.90 -6.11
N ARG A 246 -11.93 -1.39 -4.86
CA ARG A 246 -12.73 -0.80 -3.77
C ARG A 246 -12.44 0.69 -3.58
N ASP A 247 -11.16 1.05 -3.58
CA ASP A 247 -10.74 2.43 -3.36
C ASP A 247 -11.01 3.34 -4.55
N ASN A 248 -10.80 2.86 -5.78
CA ASN A 248 -10.94 3.71 -6.96
C ASN A 248 -12.41 3.87 -7.38
N PHE A 249 -13.25 2.87 -7.11
CA PHE A 249 -14.67 2.86 -7.50
C PHE A 249 -15.65 2.93 -6.32
N ALA A 250 -15.20 3.46 -5.17
CA ALA A 250 -16.06 3.58 -4.00
C ALA A 250 -17.30 4.44 -4.26
N ALA A 251 -17.17 5.53 -5.03
CA ALA A 251 -18.30 6.41 -5.34
C ALA A 251 -19.42 5.65 -6.08
N GLU A 252 -19.02 4.82 -7.04
CA GLU A 252 -19.91 3.99 -7.85
C GLU A 252 -20.54 2.86 -7.01
N ILE A 253 -19.74 2.18 -6.19
CA ILE A 253 -20.24 1.14 -5.27
C ILE A 253 -21.27 1.74 -4.31
N TRP A 254 -21.00 2.91 -3.72
CA TRP A 254 -21.93 3.59 -2.82
C TRP A 254 -23.20 4.09 -3.52
N ALA A 255 -23.09 4.54 -4.77
CA ALA A 255 -24.24 4.92 -5.57
C ALA A 255 -25.18 3.72 -5.80
N GLU A 256 -24.64 2.55 -6.13
CA GLU A 256 -25.42 1.32 -6.29
C GLU A 256 -25.99 0.76 -4.98
N LEU A 257 -25.39 1.09 -3.84
CA LEU A 257 -25.91 0.74 -2.50
C LEU A 257 -27.12 1.61 -2.06
N GLY A 258 -27.60 2.53 -2.91
CA GLY A 258 -28.84 3.28 -2.71
C GLY A 258 -28.77 4.46 -1.72
N ASN A 259 -27.58 4.80 -1.20
CA ASN A 259 -27.43 5.89 -0.23
C ASN A 259 -26.88 7.20 -0.84
N GLY A 260 -26.57 7.20 -2.15
CA GLY A 260 -25.54 8.10 -2.67
C GLY A 260 -24.22 7.86 -1.93
N ALA A 261 -23.14 8.52 -2.32
CA ALA A 261 -21.91 8.50 -1.52
C ALA A 261 -21.84 9.80 -0.71
N PRO A 262 -22.43 9.91 0.50
CA PRO A 262 -22.13 11.06 1.34
C PRO A 262 -20.60 11.15 1.47
N ALA A 263 -20.02 12.31 1.17
CA ALA A 263 -18.57 12.49 1.14
C ALA A 263 -17.89 11.95 2.41
N ALA A 264 -18.55 12.11 3.56
CA ALA A 264 -18.10 11.61 4.85
C ALA A 264 -17.95 10.07 4.92
N MET A 265 -18.74 9.30 4.17
CA MET A 265 -18.70 7.83 4.20
C MET A 265 -17.36 7.26 3.75
N PHE A 266 -16.64 7.97 2.86
CA PHE A 266 -15.28 7.57 2.49
C PHE A 266 -14.31 7.59 3.68
N SER A 267 -14.51 8.49 4.65
CA SER A 267 -13.67 8.57 5.86
C SER A 267 -14.20 7.72 7.00
N VAL A 268 -15.50 7.81 7.28
CA VAL A 268 -16.14 7.14 8.42
C VAL A 268 -15.94 5.64 8.37
N THR A 269 -15.97 5.03 7.19
CA THR A 269 -15.75 3.59 7.04
C THR A 269 -14.30 3.15 7.20
N GLU A 270 -13.32 4.02 6.98
CA GLU A 270 -11.90 3.67 7.07
C GLU A 270 -11.31 3.82 8.48
N VAL A 271 -11.93 4.63 9.35
CA VAL A 271 -11.52 4.79 10.75
C VAL A 271 -11.51 3.45 11.52
N PRO A 272 -12.63 2.69 11.60
CA PRO A 272 -12.64 1.41 12.32
C PRO A 272 -11.68 0.39 11.69
N VAL A 273 -11.59 0.39 10.36
CA VAL A 273 -10.65 -0.46 9.61
C VAL A 273 -9.21 -0.19 10.04
N THR A 274 -8.81 1.08 10.08
CA THR A 274 -7.46 1.50 10.48
C THR A 274 -7.14 1.08 11.91
N ILE A 275 -8.08 1.27 12.85
CA ILE A 275 -7.91 0.89 14.26
C ILE A 275 -7.68 -0.62 14.39
N VAL A 276 -8.54 -1.44 13.77
CA VAL A 276 -8.43 -2.90 13.85
C VAL A 276 -7.10 -3.39 13.25
N VAL A 277 -6.70 -2.86 12.09
CA VAL A 277 -5.45 -3.25 11.43
C VAL A 277 -4.23 -2.82 12.24
N LEU A 278 -4.24 -1.62 12.84
CA LEU A 278 -3.16 -1.15 13.72
C LEU A 278 -3.00 -2.06 14.94
N ILE A 279 -4.09 -2.44 15.60
CA ILE A 279 -4.07 -3.38 16.73
C ILE A 279 -3.48 -4.71 16.27
N GLY A 280 -3.94 -5.26 15.14
CA GLY A 280 -3.42 -6.51 14.58
C GLY A 280 -1.91 -6.45 14.28
N MET A 281 -1.44 -5.37 13.66
CA MET A 281 -0.03 -5.16 13.35
C MET A 281 0.82 -4.98 14.61
N ALA A 282 0.32 -4.28 15.62
CA ALA A 282 1.00 -4.12 16.92
C ALA A 282 1.14 -5.48 17.63
N LEU A 283 0.09 -6.31 17.63
CA LEU A 283 0.15 -7.67 18.17
C LEU A 283 1.17 -8.53 17.42
N LEU A 284 1.19 -8.49 16.09
CA LEU A 284 2.18 -9.21 15.28
C LEU A 284 3.62 -8.77 15.59
N ALA A 285 3.85 -7.48 15.82
CA ALA A 285 5.18 -6.94 16.15
C ALA A 285 5.73 -7.45 17.49
N THR A 286 4.86 -7.89 18.42
CA THR A 286 5.29 -8.46 19.71
C THR A 286 5.89 -9.87 19.58
N ILE A 287 5.63 -10.56 18.46
CA ILE A 287 6.02 -11.96 18.26
C ILE A 287 7.50 -12.03 17.83
N ARG A 288 8.37 -12.41 18.76
CA ARG A 288 9.83 -12.49 18.53
C ARG A 288 10.28 -13.68 17.67
N SER A 289 9.60 -14.82 17.79
CA SER A 289 9.97 -16.05 17.07
C SER A 289 9.54 -15.94 15.61
N ASN A 290 10.49 -16.13 14.68
CA ASN A 290 10.19 -16.01 13.24
C ASN A 290 9.15 -17.03 12.76
N VAL A 291 9.17 -18.27 13.26
CA VAL A 291 8.17 -19.30 12.89
C VAL A 291 6.79 -18.89 13.39
N ARG A 292 6.67 -18.53 14.67
CA ARG A 292 5.38 -18.09 15.25
C ARG A 292 4.85 -16.83 14.58
N ALA A 293 5.73 -15.88 14.27
CA ALA A 293 5.35 -14.66 13.57
C ALA A 293 4.85 -14.98 12.16
N LEU A 294 5.53 -15.87 11.44
CA LEU A 294 5.09 -16.31 10.10
C LEU A 294 3.72 -17.00 10.15
N LEU A 295 3.48 -17.90 11.11
CA LEU A 295 2.19 -18.56 11.27
C LEU A 295 1.08 -17.60 11.70
N ALA A 296 1.38 -16.64 12.59
CA ALA A 296 0.43 -15.60 12.96
C ALA A 296 0.05 -14.71 11.77
N ILE A 297 0.99 -14.44 10.87
CA ILE A 297 0.70 -13.72 9.61
C ILE A 297 -0.22 -14.55 8.71
N HIS A 298 0.03 -15.86 8.55
CA HIS A 298 -0.91 -16.73 7.82
C HIS A 298 -2.30 -16.75 8.49
N GLY A 299 -2.36 -16.74 9.83
CA GLY A 299 -3.60 -16.59 10.58
C GLY A 299 -4.32 -15.28 10.28
N ALA A 300 -3.60 -14.16 10.20
CA ALA A 300 -4.17 -12.86 9.83
C ALA A 300 -4.70 -12.85 8.38
N ILE A 301 -4.00 -13.48 7.45
CA ILE A 301 -4.46 -13.63 6.06
C ILE A 301 -5.71 -14.50 5.98
N LEU A 302 -5.75 -15.63 6.71
CA LEU A 302 -6.91 -16.50 6.77
C LEU A 302 -8.11 -15.81 7.42
N PHE A 303 -7.89 -15.06 8.51
CA PHE A 303 -8.91 -14.21 9.12
C PHE A 303 -9.49 -13.23 8.10
N GLY A 304 -8.62 -12.52 7.37
CA GLY A 304 -9.06 -11.60 6.32
C GLY A 304 -9.89 -12.29 5.24
N ALA A 305 -9.48 -13.49 4.79
CA ALA A 305 -10.20 -14.29 3.82
C ALA A 305 -11.61 -14.70 4.30
N VAL A 306 -11.72 -15.16 5.55
CA VAL A 306 -13.00 -15.53 6.18
C VAL A 306 -13.91 -14.31 6.34
N VAL A 307 -13.36 -13.17 6.78
CA VAL A 307 -14.12 -11.93 6.89
C VAL A 307 -14.64 -11.46 5.53
N LEU A 308 -13.82 -11.53 4.48
CA LEU A 308 -14.23 -11.16 3.11
C LEU A 308 -15.41 -12.01 2.62
N GLY A 309 -15.29 -13.33 2.74
CA GLY A 309 -16.34 -14.27 2.35
C GLY A 309 -17.60 -14.12 3.20
N GLY A 310 -17.44 -14.20 4.52
CA GLY A 310 -18.52 -14.14 5.49
C GLY A 310 -19.31 -12.83 5.44
N ALA A 311 -18.62 -11.68 5.42
CA ALA A 311 -19.29 -10.38 5.36
C ALA A 311 -20.06 -10.19 4.06
N THR A 312 -19.51 -10.66 2.92
CA THR A 312 -20.19 -10.57 1.62
C THR A 312 -21.42 -11.48 1.56
N LEU A 313 -21.34 -12.69 2.13
CA LEU A 313 -22.49 -13.59 2.21
C LEU A 313 -23.59 -13.01 3.11
N LEU A 314 -23.23 -12.51 4.30
CA LEU A 314 -24.18 -11.86 5.21
C LEU A 314 -24.85 -10.64 4.55
N PHE A 315 -24.09 -9.85 3.79
CA PHE A 315 -24.62 -8.72 3.04
C PHE A 315 -25.60 -9.16 1.95
N ARG A 316 -25.25 -10.18 1.15
CA ARG A 316 -26.14 -10.74 0.12
C ARG A 316 -27.43 -11.35 0.68
N LEU A 317 -27.37 -11.89 1.90
CA LEU A 317 -28.53 -12.41 2.62
C LEU A 317 -29.37 -11.31 3.29
N GLY A 318 -28.96 -10.04 3.21
CA GLY A 318 -29.63 -8.92 3.88
C GLY A 318 -29.44 -8.87 5.39
N ALA A 319 -28.54 -9.68 5.97
CA ALA A 319 -28.31 -9.76 7.41
C ALA A 319 -27.48 -8.57 7.95
N ILE A 320 -26.66 -7.95 7.10
CA ILE A 320 -25.92 -6.72 7.43
C ILE A 320 -26.14 -5.66 6.35
N GLY A 321 -26.17 -4.40 6.77
CA GLY A 321 -26.35 -3.26 5.86
C GLY A 321 -25.06 -2.84 5.11
N PRO A 322 -25.18 -1.93 4.13
CA PRO A 322 -24.07 -1.45 3.30
C PRO A 322 -22.85 -0.92 4.06
N VAL A 323 -23.09 -0.17 5.15
CA VAL A 323 -22.03 0.42 5.98
C VAL A 323 -21.22 -0.65 6.69
N ALA A 324 -21.90 -1.57 7.37
CA ALA A 324 -21.26 -2.67 8.09
C ALA A 324 -20.47 -3.56 7.12
N TRP A 325 -21.06 -3.89 5.97
CA TRP A 325 -20.37 -4.64 4.92
C TRP A 325 -19.09 -3.94 4.45
N THR A 326 -19.17 -2.65 4.10
CA THR A 326 -18.00 -1.88 3.63
C THR A 326 -16.86 -1.82 4.65
N VAL A 327 -17.20 -1.72 5.94
CA VAL A 327 -16.23 -1.75 7.05
C VAL A 327 -15.59 -3.13 7.18
N TRP A 328 -16.39 -4.20 7.21
CA TRP A 328 -15.87 -5.57 7.33
C TRP A 328 -15.02 -5.99 6.13
N ILE A 329 -15.38 -5.60 4.91
CA ILE A 329 -14.54 -5.80 3.73
C ILE A 329 -13.21 -5.07 3.86
N GLY A 330 -13.23 -3.80 4.33
CA GLY A 330 -12.00 -3.07 4.61
C GLY A 330 -11.12 -3.82 5.63
N ILE A 331 -11.70 -4.25 6.75
CA ILE A 331 -11.00 -5.06 7.78
C ILE A 331 -10.41 -6.33 7.15
N GLY A 332 -11.17 -7.06 6.36
CA GLY A 332 -10.72 -8.30 5.73
C GLY A 332 -9.55 -8.09 4.77
N ILE A 333 -9.67 -7.12 3.86
CA ILE A 333 -8.62 -6.77 2.89
C ILE A 333 -7.35 -6.34 3.62
N TYR A 334 -7.45 -5.34 4.51
CA TYR A 334 -6.27 -4.73 5.10
C TYR A 334 -5.61 -5.59 6.18
N SER A 335 -6.36 -6.45 6.88
CA SER A 335 -5.77 -7.41 7.83
C SER A 335 -4.92 -8.46 7.12
N ALA A 336 -5.35 -8.90 5.93
CA ALA A 336 -4.59 -9.83 5.11
C ALA A 336 -3.45 -9.14 4.35
N TYR A 337 -3.65 -7.89 3.90
CA TYR A 337 -2.71 -7.14 3.09
C TYR A 337 -1.55 -6.53 3.88
N ALA A 338 -1.82 -5.92 5.04
CA ALA A 338 -0.83 -5.17 5.82
C ALA A 338 0.46 -5.95 6.14
N PRO A 339 0.41 -7.25 6.52
CA PRO A 339 1.61 -8.02 6.82
C PRO A 339 2.60 -8.15 5.65
N PHE A 340 2.13 -8.15 4.40
CA PHE A 340 2.99 -8.24 3.21
C PHE A 340 3.93 -7.03 3.08
N SER A 341 3.43 -5.85 3.44
CA SER A 341 4.15 -4.58 3.32
C SER A 341 5.20 -4.34 4.41
N ALA A 342 5.13 -5.08 5.53
CA ALA A 342 5.85 -4.72 6.75
C ALA A 342 6.69 -5.85 7.35
N VAL A 343 6.20 -7.09 7.38
CA VAL A 343 6.80 -8.14 8.24
C VAL A 343 6.95 -9.50 7.57
N LEU A 344 6.05 -9.89 6.66
CA LEU A 344 6.00 -11.25 6.09
C LEU A 344 7.33 -11.67 5.45
N PHE A 345 7.81 -10.90 4.49
CA PHE A 345 9.01 -11.25 3.73
C PHE A 345 10.28 -11.18 4.59
N ASP A 346 10.34 -10.25 5.54
CA ASP A 346 11.45 -10.17 6.52
C ASP A 346 11.51 -11.48 7.36
N ARG A 347 10.37 -12.00 7.82
CA ARG A 347 10.32 -13.26 8.59
C ARG A 347 10.66 -14.48 7.74
N MET A 348 10.22 -14.51 6.48
CA MET A 348 10.58 -15.59 5.55
C MET A 348 12.09 -15.63 5.28
N MET A 349 12.71 -14.47 5.02
CA MET A 349 14.15 -14.38 4.80
C MET A 349 14.93 -14.81 6.05
N ALA A 350 14.50 -14.38 7.24
CA ALA A 350 15.12 -14.74 8.50
C ALA A 350 15.06 -16.26 8.80
N LEU A 351 14.00 -16.95 8.38
CA LEU A 351 13.86 -18.41 8.58
C LEU A 351 14.74 -19.23 7.66
N ASN A 352 14.91 -18.79 6.42
CA ASN A 352 15.67 -19.51 5.40
C ASN A 352 17.20 -19.31 5.50
N ARG A 353 17.68 -18.46 6.43
CA ARG A 353 19.09 -18.07 6.56
C ARG A 353 19.73 -17.68 5.22
N SER A 354 18.94 -17.14 4.30
CA SER A 354 19.41 -16.74 2.98
C SER A 354 20.08 -15.36 3.09
N PRO A 355 21.28 -15.17 2.51
CA PRO A 355 21.95 -13.87 2.51
C PRO A 355 21.18 -12.93 1.56
N GLY A 356 20.18 -12.23 2.09
CA GLY A 356 19.32 -11.39 1.27
C GLY A 356 18.36 -10.50 2.05
N ASN A 357 18.08 -9.32 1.50
CA ASN A 357 17.02 -8.45 1.99
C ASN A 357 15.63 -8.86 1.46
N ALA A 358 14.57 -8.56 2.21
CA ALA A 358 13.18 -8.80 1.80
C ALA A 358 12.72 -7.91 0.63
N GLY A 359 13.51 -6.88 0.29
CA GLY A 359 13.17 -5.91 -0.76
C GLY A 359 12.87 -6.58 -2.10
N PHE A 360 13.65 -7.59 -2.49
CA PHE A 360 13.39 -8.34 -3.73
C PHE A 360 11.98 -8.96 -3.76
N LEU A 361 11.55 -9.60 -2.66
CA LEU A 361 10.24 -10.25 -2.59
C LEU A 361 9.10 -9.23 -2.55
N ILE A 362 9.31 -8.10 -1.88
CA ILE A 362 8.36 -6.98 -1.88
C ILE A 362 8.18 -6.44 -3.30
N TYR A 363 9.27 -6.15 -4.03
CA TYR A 363 9.19 -5.65 -5.41
C TYR A 363 8.55 -6.67 -6.36
N LEU A 364 8.85 -7.96 -6.19
CA LEU A 364 8.24 -9.03 -6.97
C LEU A 364 6.72 -9.07 -6.74
N ALA A 365 6.29 -9.06 -5.48
CA ALA A 365 4.87 -9.05 -5.12
C ALA A 365 4.16 -7.78 -5.60
N ASP A 366 4.74 -6.59 -5.40
CA ASP A 366 4.22 -5.31 -5.88
C ASP A 366 4.00 -5.31 -7.40
N SER A 367 4.93 -5.88 -8.16
CA SER A 367 4.84 -5.95 -9.63
C SER A 367 3.60 -6.74 -10.07
N PHE A 368 3.39 -7.93 -9.48
CA PHE A 368 2.18 -8.71 -9.74
C PHE A 368 0.93 -8.02 -9.19
N GLY A 369 1.00 -7.34 -8.05
CA GLY A 369 -0.09 -6.56 -7.48
C GLY A 369 -0.64 -5.50 -8.44
N TYR A 370 0.23 -4.66 -9.02
CA TYR A 370 -0.19 -3.65 -10.00
C TYR A 370 -0.75 -4.28 -11.29
N ALA A 371 -0.10 -5.34 -11.79
CA ALA A 371 -0.60 -6.07 -12.95
C ALA A 371 -2.00 -6.65 -12.68
N GLY A 372 -2.21 -7.19 -11.47
CA GLY A 372 -3.50 -7.67 -11.01
C GLY A 372 -4.55 -6.56 -10.91
N SER A 373 -4.20 -5.37 -10.41
CA SER A 373 -5.15 -4.24 -10.31
C SER A 373 -5.64 -3.80 -11.69
N VAL A 374 -4.72 -3.69 -12.65
CA VAL A 374 -5.06 -3.39 -14.05
C VAL A 374 -5.87 -4.54 -14.66
N GLY A 375 -5.44 -5.79 -14.44
CA GLY A 375 -6.12 -6.97 -14.97
C GLY A 375 -7.55 -7.13 -14.46
N LEU A 376 -7.80 -6.90 -13.17
CA LEU A 376 -9.15 -6.99 -12.60
C LEU A 376 -10.08 -5.90 -13.16
N LEU A 377 -9.56 -4.69 -13.36
CA LEU A 377 -10.33 -3.61 -13.98
C LEU A 377 -10.65 -3.93 -15.44
N LEU A 378 -9.66 -4.37 -16.22
CA LEU A 378 -9.88 -4.78 -17.61
C LEU A 378 -10.88 -5.94 -17.71
N LEU A 379 -10.83 -6.90 -16.80
CA LEU A 379 -11.80 -8.01 -16.75
C LEU A 379 -13.24 -7.50 -16.57
N ARG A 380 -13.45 -6.46 -15.74
CA ARG A 380 -14.76 -5.83 -15.60
C ARG A 380 -15.17 -5.08 -16.87
N GLU A 381 -14.29 -4.24 -17.39
CA GLU A 381 -14.58 -3.39 -18.56
C GLU A 381 -14.86 -4.21 -19.83
N LEU A 382 -14.23 -5.38 -19.97
CA LEU A 382 -14.41 -6.29 -21.12
C LEU A 382 -15.53 -7.33 -20.94
N SER A 383 -16.19 -7.36 -19.77
CA SER A 383 -17.31 -8.28 -19.55
C SER A 383 -18.56 -7.81 -20.31
N ASP A 384 -19.32 -8.76 -20.88
CA ASP A 384 -20.38 -8.51 -21.88
C ASP A 384 -21.56 -7.62 -21.41
N ASP A 385 -21.61 -7.22 -20.14
CA ASP A 385 -22.63 -6.30 -19.59
C ASP A 385 -22.04 -5.15 -18.74
N ARG A 386 -20.72 -4.91 -18.80
CA ARG A 386 -20.01 -3.99 -17.89
C ARG A 386 -20.53 -4.10 -16.47
N ALA A 387 -20.49 -5.33 -15.93
CA ALA A 387 -21.20 -5.73 -14.72
C ALA A 387 -21.29 -4.61 -13.67
N HIS A 388 -22.49 -4.40 -13.12
CA HIS A 388 -22.75 -3.48 -12.01
C HIS A 388 -21.59 -3.49 -11.01
N TRP A 389 -21.11 -2.32 -10.61
CA TRP A 389 -19.89 -2.16 -9.83
C TRP A 389 -19.93 -2.99 -8.55
N LEU A 390 -21.07 -2.99 -7.87
CA LEU A 390 -21.34 -3.78 -6.67
C LEU A 390 -21.41 -5.28 -6.96
N GLY A 391 -22.07 -5.68 -8.06
CA GLY A 391 -22.19 -7.08 -8.46
C GLY A 391 -20.84 -7.71 -8.77
N PHE A 392 -20.04 -7.03 -9.60
CA PHE A 392 -18.68 -7.44 -9.92
C PHE A 392 -17.80 -7.48 -8.66
N PHE A 393 -17.84 -6.43 -7.84
CA PHE A 393 -17.00 -6.34 -6.65
C PHE A 393 -17.35 -7.42 -5.61
N THR A 394 -18.63 -7.71 -5.37
CA THR A 394 -19.03 -8.78 -4.46
C THR A 394 -18.60 -10.16 -4.98
N ALA A 395 -18.70 -10.43 -6.29
CA ALA A 395 -18.22 -11.67 -6.88
C ALA A 395 -16.69 -11.82 -6.76
N ALA A 396 -15.95 -10.77 -7.14
CA ALA A 396 -14.50 -10.72 -7.00
C ALA A 396 -14.05 -10.92 -5.55
N THR A 397 -14.78 -10.34 -4.58
CA THR A 397 -14.51 -10.51 -3.15
C THR A 397 -14.67 -11.97 -2.70
N LEU A 398 -15.74 -12.65 -3.10
CA LEU A 398 -15.97 -14.06 -2.74
C LEU A 398 -14.90 -14.97 -3.32
N VAL A 399 -14.58 -14.80 -4.62
CA VAL A 399 -13.51 -15.56 -5.29
C VAL A 399 -12.16 -15.32 -4.59
N THR A 400 -11.85 -14.06 -4.31
CA THR A 400 -10.63 -13.67 -3.58
C THR A 400 -10.58 -14.34 -2.22
N GLY A 401 -11.67 -14.32 -1.43
CA GLY A 401 -11.75 -14.99 -0.12
C GLY A 401 -11.45 -16.49 -0.20
N ILE A 402 -12.03 -17.20 -1.17
CA ILE A 402 -11.79 -18.65 -1.35
C ILE A 402 -10.33 -18.92 -1.74
N VAL A 403 -9.81 -18.21 -2.74
CA VAL A 403 -8.43 -18.41 -3.23
C VAL A 403 -7.42 -18.06 -2.13
N LEU A 404 -7.65 -16.98 -1.37
CA LEU A 404 -6.80 -16.63 -0.24
C LEU A 404 -6.83 -17.69 0.85
N ALA A 405 -8.01 -18.19 1.24
CA ALA A 405 -8.13 -19.20 2.28
C ALA A 405 -7.36 -20.48 1.87
N CYS A 406 -7.62 -21.00 0.67
CA CYS A 406 -6.94 -22.19 0.17
C CYS A 406 -5.43 -21.98 0.02
N GLY A 407 -5.01 -20.90 -0.63
CA GLY A 407 -3.60 -20.60 -0.87
C GLY A 407 -2.82 -20.38 0.43
N THR A 408 -3.42 -19.69 1.39
CA THR A 408 -2.82 -19.45 2.72
C THR A 408 -2.69 -20.73 3.51
N LEU A 409 -3.69 -21.61 3.48
CA LEU A 409 -3.61 -22.92 4.13
C LEU A 409 -2.48 -23.75 3.50
N VAL A 410 -2.41 -23.85 2.17
CA VAL A 410 -1.33 -24.56 1.48
C VAL A 410 0.05 -24.01 1.85
N SER A 411 0.21 -22.68 1.85
CA SER A 411 1.46 -22.02 2.25
C SER A 411 1.82 -22.30 3.72
N ALA A 412 0.85 -22.18 4.63
CA ALA A 412 1.05 -22.41 6.06
C ALA A 412 1.46 -23.86 6.33
N LEU A 413 0.76 -24.83 5.73
CA LEU A 413 1.08 -26.26 5.86
C LEU A 413 2.51 -26.56 5.38
N TRP A 414 2.95 -25.94 4.30
CA TRP A 414 4.31 -26.09 3.80
C TRP A 414 5.35 -25.63 4.83
N PHE A 415 5.17 -24.44 5.43
CA PHE A 415 6.08 -23.91 6.44
C PHE A 415 6.07 -24.75 7.73
N VAL A 416 4.89 -25.17 8.21
CA VAL A 416 4.79 -26.05 9.38
C VAL A 416 5.53 -27.36 9.15
N ARG A 417 5.33 -28.02 8.00
CA ARG A 417 6.01 -29.30 7.69
C ARG A 417 7.53 -29.14 7.62
N ARG A 418 8.02 -28.00 7.16
CA ARG A 418 9.46 -27.77 6.96
C ARG A 418 10.19 -27.29 8.22
N TYR A 419 9.53 -26.54 9.11
CA TYR A 419 10.19 -25.87 10.25
C TYR A 419 9.63 -26.24 11.64
N SER A 420 8.52 -26.97 11.74
CA SER A 420 7.95 -27.40 13.03
C SER A 420 8.31 -28.85 13.42
N ARG A 421 8.98 -29.61 12.56
CA ARG A 421 9.61 -30.87 12.99
C ARG A 421 10.89 -30.53 13.78
N PRO A 422 11.10 -31.09 14.98
CA PRO A 422 12.40 -31.02 15.62
C PRO A 422 13.45 -31.51 14.63
N HIS A 423 14.61 -30.87 14.56
CA HIS A 423 15.78 -31.60 14.09
C HIS A 423 15.97 -32.74 15.08
N ASP A 424 15.48 -33.94 14.72
CA ASP A 424 16.02 -35.16 15.32
C ASP A 424 17.52 -35.09 15.11
N GLY A 425 18.25 -35.12 16.22
CA GLY A 425 19.69 -35.03 16.22
C GLY A 425 20.26 -36.07 15.27
N ASN A 426 20.96 -35.60 14.25
CA ASN A 426 22.07 -36.36 13.73
C ASN A 426 23.24 -35.41 13.55
N ALA A 427 24.12 -35.44 14.55
CA ALA A 427 25.50 -35.10 14.36
C ALA A 427 26.02 -35.96 13.19
N MET A 428 26.24 -35.35 12.04
CA MET A 428 27.25 -35.87 11.12
C MET A 428 28.60 -35.36 11.62
N THR A 429 29.14 -36.09 12.58
CA THR A 429 30.58 -36.32 12.69
C THR A 429 30.98 -37.23 11.52
N SER A 430 31.63 -36.66 10.52
CA SER A 430 32.83 -37.16 9.81
C SER A 430 33.07 -36.35 8.55
#